data_AF-A0A842YT09-F1
#
_entry.id   AF-A0A842YT09-F1
#
_cell.length_a   1.000
_cell.length_b   1.000
_cell.length_c   1.000
_cell.angle_alpha   90.00
_cell.angle_beta   90.00
_cell.angle_gamma   90.00
#
_symmetry.space_group_name_H-M   'P 1'
#
loop_
_entity.id
_entity.type
_entity.pdbx_description
1 polymer ?
#
loop_
_entity_poly.entity_id
_entity_poly.type
_entity_poly.pdbx_seq_one_letter_code
_entity_poly.pdbx_strand_id
1 'polypeptide(L)'
;MDTTLISTIYSIEPVMFCITQFSPRKVVLLKEDKAPREKEQVEQVLRDTLGNFVEITTFETSLYDVVSIARDMVEIIDEERAHGRRVVVNISGGRKTQALGALFGCYARNHDVQRIVYVTEEDNELIDLPILSFGISKTKKQVLEELKAGEKSVKNLAVKIGISRGMTYNHIRELRDMGFIDREKLEITSAGELAVL
;
A
#
# COMPACT_ATOMS: atom_id res chain seq x y z
N MET A 1 -15.56 10.90 -13.96
CA MET A 1 -14.24 10.29 -13.71
C MET A 1 -14.49 9.05 -12.89
N ASP A 2 -14.20 7.89 -13.44
CA ASP A 2 -14.61 6.62 -12.85
C ASP A 2 -13.80 6.33 -11.58
N THR A 3 -14.39 5.55 -10.67
CA THR A 3 -13.76 5.17 -9.41
C THR A 3 -13.43 3.69 -9.42
N THR A 4 -12.24 3.34 -8.96
CA THR A 4 -11.87 1.98 -8.58
C THR A 4 -11.87 1.87 -7.06
N LEU A 5 -12.54 0.84 -6.56
CA LEU A 5 -12.46 0.43 -5.16
C LEU A 5 -11.44 -0.70 -5.04
N ILE A 6 -10.35 -0.49 -4.31
CA ILE A 6 -9.43 -1.56 -3.94
C ILE A 6 -9.82 -2.01 -2.53
N SER A 7 -10.07 -3.30 -2.32
CA SER A 7 -10.54 -3.81 -1.04
C SER A 7 -9.76 -5.03 -0.60
N THR A 8 -9.26 -5.02 0.63
CA THR A 8 -8.93 -6.27 1.31
C THR A 8 -10.22 -7.06 1.57
N ILE A 9 -10.15 -8.39 1.60
CA ILE A 9 -11.34 -9.24 1.71
C ILE A 9 -11.25 -10.28 2.83
N TYR A 10 -12.29 -10.31 3.67
CA TYR A 10 -12.55 -11.38 4.64
C TYR A 10 -14.02 -11.77 4.64
N SER A 11 -14.92 -10.79 4.68
CA SER A 11 -16.35 -10.96 4.52
C SER A 11 -16.89 -10.06 3.40
N ILE A 12 -18.14 -10.27 3.01
CA ILE A 12 -18.76 -9.60 1.86
C ILE A 12 -19.29 -8.20 2.22
N GLU A 13 -19.72 -8.01 3.45
CA GLU A 13 -20.51 -6.86 3.91
C GLU A 13 -19.73 -5.54 3.79
N PRO A 14 -18.47 -5.42 4.26
CA PRO A 14 -17.70 -4.18 4.12
C PRO A 14 -17.47 -3.78 2.65
N VAL A 15 -17.28 -4.79 1.79
CA VAL A 15 -17.07 -4.58 0.35
C VAL A 15 -18.35 -4.08 -0.29
N MET A 16 -19.48 -4.74 -0.03
CA MET A 16 -20.80 -4.33 -0.53
C MET A 16 -21.18 -2.93 -0.06
N PHE A 17 -20.91 -2.62 1.22
CA PHE A 17 -21.15 -1.30 1.77
C PHE A 17 -20.34 -0.24 1.01
N CYS A 18 -19.05 -0.46 0.79
CA CYS A 18 -18.22 0.45 0.00
C CYS A 18 -18.70 0.56 -1.47
N ILE A 19 -19.14 -0.54 -2.10
CA ILE A 19 -19.67 -0.50 -3.47
C ILE A 19 -20.91 0.39 -3.54
N THR A 20 -21.84 0.26 -2.60
CA THR A 20 -23.05 1.10 -2.59
C THR A 20 -22.73 2.57 -2.34
N GLN A 21 -21.85 2.88 -1.39
CA GLN A 21 -21.47 4.26 -1.05
C GLN A 21 -20.68 4.95 -2.15
N PHE A 22 -19.76 4.24 -2.81
CA PHE A 22 -18.83 4.85 -3.77
C PHE A 22 -19.20 4.62 -5.23
N SER A 23 -20.12 3.70 -5.51
CA SER A 23 -20.55 3.32 -6.87
C SER A 23 -19.36 3.14 -7.83
N PRO A 24 -18.35 2.31 -7.48
CA PRO A 24 -17.17 2.14 -8.30
C PRO A 24 -17.51 1.43 -9.60
N ARG A 25 -16.78 1.74 -10.67
CA ARG A 25 -16.88 1.02 -11.95
C ARG A 25 -16.10 -0.28 -11.93
N LYS A 26 -15.03 -0.33 -11.12
CA LYS A 26 -14.17 -1.49 -10.92
C LYS A 26 -13.92 -1.74 -9.43
N VAL A 27 -13.88 -2.99 -9.04
CA VAL A 27 -13.48 -3.45 -7.71
C VAL A 27 -12.28 -4.39 -7.88
N VAL A 28 -11.17 -4.05 -7.23
CA VAL A 28 -10.00 -4.93 -7.12
C VAL A 28 -10.01 -5.55 -5.74
N LEU A 29 -10.22 -6.86 -5.65
CA LEU A 29 -10.19 -7.59 -4.38
C LEU A 29 -8.78 -8.10 -4.12
N LEU A 30 -8.15 -7.58 -3.08
CA LEU A 30 -6.85 -8.02 -2.60
C LEU A 30 -7.04 -9.25 -1.71
N LYS A 31 -6.57 -10.42 -2.17
CA LYS A 31 -6.73 -11.70 -1.49
C LYS A 31 -5.39 -12.36 -1.20
N GLU A 32 -5.37 -13.26 -0.22
CA GLU A 32 -4.17 -14.02 0.08
C GLU A 32 -3.86 -15.06 -1.00
N ASP A 33 -2.56 -15.27 -1.25
CA ASP A 33 -2.08 -16.46 -1.96
C ASP A 33 -2.64 -17.72 -1.29
N LYS A 34 -3.27 -18.61 -2.09
CA LYS A 34 -3.92 -19.84 -1.60
C LYS A 34 -5.07 -19.58 -0.63
N ALA A 35 -5.94 -18.65 -0.98
CA ALA A 35 -7.14 -18.33 -0.21
C ALA A 35 -7.95 -19.59 0.15
N PRO A 36 -8.45 -19.70 1.40
CA PRO A 36 -9.41 -20.72 1.78
C PRO A 36 -10.68 -20.65 0.92
N ARG A 37 -11.34 -21.79 0.73
CA ARG A 37 -12.59 -21.91 -0.05
C ARG A 37 -13.67 -20.88 0.35
N GLU A 38 -13.72 -20.47 1.61
CA GLU A 38 -14.65 -19.46 2.12
C GLU A 38 -14.49 -18.11 1.39
N LYS A 39 -13.26 -17.69 1.09
CA LYS A 39 -13.01 -16.43 0.37
C LYS A 39 -13.31 -16.54 -1.13
N GLU A 40 -13.13 -17.73 -1.71
CA GLU A 40 -13.55 -18.00 -3.10
C GLU A 40 -15.07 -17.89 -3.24
N GLN A 41 -15.82 -18.35 -2.23
CA GLN A 41 -17.28 -18.19 -2.19
C GLN A 41 -17.70 -16.72 -2.11
N VAL A 42 -17.04 -15.92 -1.27
CA VAL A 42 -17.31 -14.47 -1.20
C VAL A 42 -17.06 -13.79 -2.55
N GLU A 43 -15.95 -14.13 -3.22
CA GLU A 43 -15.65 -13.63 -4.57
C GLU A 43 -16.76 -14.01 -5.56
N GLN A 44 -17.19 -15.27 -5.55
CA GLN A 44 -18.23 -15.75 -6.45
C GLN A 44 -19.56 -15.04 -6.23
N VAL A 45 -19.98 -14.86 -4.97
CA VAL A 45 -21.22 -14.15 -4.64
C VAL A 45 -21.17 -12.70 -5.10
N LEU A 46 -20.03 -12.01 -4.93
CA LEU A 46 -19.84 -10.65 -5.44
C LEU A 46 -19.98 -10.59 -6.96
N ARG A 47 -19.35 -11.53 -7.69
CA ARG A 47 -19.43 -11.62 -9.16
C ARG A 47 -20.85 -11.89 -9.63
N ASP A 48 -21.54 -12.85 -9.02
CA ASP A 48 -22.90 -13.23 -9.41
C ASP A 48 -23.90 -12.09 -9.17
N THR A 49 -23.69 -11.32 -8.08
CA THR A 49 -24.59 -10.24 -7.69
C THR A 49 -24.34 -8.96 -8.48
N LEU A 50 -23.08 -8.61 -8.72
CA LEU A 50 -22.68 -7.28 -9.20
C LEU A 50 -21.89 -7.27 -10.51
N GLY A 51 -21.40 -8.41 -11.00
CA GLY A 51 -20.50 -8.49 -12.15
C GLY A 51 -21.07 -7.93 -13.45
N ASN A 52 -22.41 -7.82 -13.56
CA ASN A 52 -23.07 -7.18 -14.70
C ASN A 52 -22.96 -5.64 -14.69
N PHE A 53 -22.66 -5.04 -13.54
CA PHE A 53 -22.65 -3.59 -13.32
C PHE A 53 -21.26 -3.06 -12.93
N VAL A 54 -20.45 -3.89 -12.29
CA VAL A 54 -19.13 -3.54 -11.76
C VAL A 54 -18.11 -4.58 -12.22
N GLU A 55 -16.99 -4.12 -12.79
CA GLU A 55 -15.87 -5.00 -13.12
C GLU A 55 -15.23 -5.49 -11.83
N ILE A 56 -15.20 -6.80 -11.59
CA ILE A 56 -14.57 -7.38 -10.40
C ILE A 56 -13.32 -8.12 -10.83
N THR A 57 -12.16 -7.71 -10.30
CA THR A 57 -10.88 -8.39 -10.50
C THR A 57 -10.28 -8.78 -9.16
N THR A 58 -9.40 -9.77 -9.16
CA THR A 58 -8.68 -10.19 -7.97
C THR A 58 -7.19 -10.02 -8.15
N PHE A 59 -6.51 -9.69 -7.07
CA PHE A 59 -5.07 -9.58 -7.00
C PHE A 59 -4.59 -10.39 -5.80
N GLU A 60 -3.74 -11.38 -6.05
CA GLU A 60 -3.18 -12.24 -5.01
C GLU A 60 -1.97 -11.56 -4.37
N THR A 61 -1.87 -11.63 -3.05
CA THR A 61 -0.79 -11.01 -2.28
C THR A 61 -0.43 -11.84 -1.06
N SER A 62 0.67 -11.47 -0.40
CA SER A 62 1.12 -12.10 0.82
C SER A 62 0.13 -11.94 1.99
N LEU A 63 0.17 -12.89 2.90
CA LEU A 63 -0.56 -12.82 4.16
C LEU A 63 0.13 -11.97 5.21
N TYR A 64 1.45 -12.06 5.29
CA TYR A 64 2.23 -11.60 6.43
C TYR A 64 3.38 -10.67 6.05
N ASP A 65 3.81 -10.68 4.78
CA ASP A 65 4.85 -9.79 4.30
C ASP A 65 4.26 -8.43 3.92
N VAL A 66 4.25 -7.53 4.90
CA VAL A 66 3.74 -6.17 4.79
C VAL A 66 4.41 -5.36 3.67
N VAL A 67 5.70 -5.58 3.38
CA VAL A 67 6.42 -4.85 2.34
C VAL A 67 5.97 -5.33 0.96
N SER A 68 5.82 -6.64 0.79
CA SER A 68 5.28 -7.21 -0.46
C SER A 68 3.83 -6.77 -0.69
N ILE A 69 2.97 -6.80 0.33
CA ILE A 69 1.57 -6.33 0.24
C ILE A 69 1.50 -4.85 -0.17
N ALA A 70 2.34 -4.00 0.43
CA ALA A 70 2.39 -2.59 0.08
C ALA A 70 2.84 -2.37 -1.38
N ARG A 71 3.80 -3.17 -1.87
CA ARG A 71 4.26 -3.12 -3.27
C ARG A 71 3.16 -3.51 -4.24
N ASP A 72 2.44 -4.59 -3.96
CA ASP A 72 1.31 -5.05 -4.77
C ASP A 72 0.22 -3.97 -4.82
N MET A 73 -0.06 -3.33 -3.68
CA MET A 73 -0.99 -2.21 -3.62
C MET A 73 -0.53 -1.00 -4.41
N VAL A 74 0.76 -0.70 -4.42
CA VAL A 74 1.35 0.35 -5.26
C VAL A 74 1.16 0.02 -6.75
N GLU A 75 1.39 -1.23 -7.16
CA GLU A 75 1.19 -1.68 -8.55
C GLU A 75 -0.26 -1.50 -8.99
N ILE A 76 -1.23 -1.93 -8.16
CA ILE A 76 -2.65 -1.76 -8.44
C ILE A 76 -3.01 -0.26 -8.55
N ILE A 77 -2.53 0.57 -7.61
CA ILE A 77 -2.80 2.02 -7.65
C ILE A 77 -2.25 2.63 -8.94
N ASP A 78 -0.98 2.35 -9.28
CA ASP A 78 -0.31 2.90 -10.46
C ASP A 78 -1.05 2.48 -11.75
N GLU A 79 -1.48 1.21 -11.86
CA GLU A 79 -2.27 0.72 -12.99
C GLU A 79 -3.61 1.45 -13.12
N GLU A 80 -4.37 1.58 -12.04
CA GLU A 80 -5.70 2.18 -12.05
C GLU A 80 -5.65 3.70 -12.34
N ARG A 81 -4.60 4.36 -11.86
CA ARG A 81 -4.33 5.77 -12.18
C ARG A 81 -3.92 5.97 -13.63
N ALA A 82 -3.14 5.06 -14.21
CA ALA A 82 -2.82 5.09 -15.64
C ALA A 82 -4.07 4.98 -16.52
N HIS A 83 -5.12 4.30 -16.05
CA HIS A 83 -6.45 4.27 -16.68
C HIS A 83 -7.31 5.51 -16.39
N GLY A 84 -6.78 6.53 -15.70
CA GLY A 84 -7.48 7.77 -15.38
C GLY A 84 -8.57 7.63 -14.32
N ARG A 85 -8.55 6.54 -13.52
CA ARG A 85 -9.54 6.29 -12.47
C ARG A 85 -9.14 6.94 -11.15
N ARG A 86 -10.13 7.27 -10.33
CA ARG A 86 -9.93 7.68 -8.93
C ARG A 86 -9.84 6.44 -8.07
N VAL A 87 -8.95 6.42 -7.08
CA VAL A 87 -8.76 5.25 -6.22
C VAL A 87 -9.34 5.50 -4.84
N VAL A 88 -10.23 4.62 -4.40
CA VAL A 88 -10.71 4.52 -3.01
C VAL A 88 -10.26 3.17 -2.47
N VAL A 89 -9.72 3.15 -1.26
CA VAL A 89 -9.19 1.92 -0.65
C VAL A 89 -9.96 1.57 0.61
N ASN A 90 -10.50 0.35 0.65
CA ASN A 90 -11.12 -0.23 1.83
C ASN A 90 -10.15 -1.22 2.48
N ILE A 91 -9.78 -0.97 3.73
CA ILE A 91 -8.87 -1.84 4.50
C ILE A 91 -9.56 -2.66 5.59
N SER A 92 -10.90 -2.74 5.56
CA SER A 92 -11.69 -3.39 6.62
C SER A 92 -11.45 -4.90 6.71
N GLY A 93 -11.23 -5.55 5.56
CA GLY A 93 -11.10 -7.00 5.47
C GLY A 93 -9.66 -7.50 5.61
N GLY A 94 -9.54 -8.82 5.65
CA GLY A 94 -8.25 -9.53 5.64
C GLY A 94 -7.56 -9.58 6.99
N ARG A 95 -6.33 -10.10 7.00
CA ARG A 95 -5.48 -10.08 8.22
C ARG A 95 -5.02 -8.64 8.49
N LYS A 96 -4.73 -8.33 9.76
CA LYS A 96 -4.17 -7.01 10.15
C LYS A 96 -2.93 -6.63 9.34
N THR A 97 -2.08 -7.60 9.02
CA THR A 97 -0.90 -7.43 8.16
C THR A 97 -1.26 -7.02 6.73
N GLN A 98 -2.36 -7.53 6.16
CA GLN A 98 -2.86 -7.13 4.84
C GLN A 98 -3.44 -5.71 4.88
N ALA A 99 -4.28 -5.42 5.88
CA ALA A 99 -4.85 -4.07 6.05
C ALA A 99 -3.74 -3.02 6.23
N LEU A 100 -2.74 -3.31 7.07
CA LEU A 100 -1.59 -2.42 7.29
C LEU A 100 -0.69 -2.30 6.05
N GLY A 101 -0.39 -3.41 5.36
CA GLY A 101 0.36 -3.38 4.11
C GLY A 101 -0.33 -2.54 3.05
N ALA A 102 -1.65 -2.71 2.90
CA ALA A 102 -2.44 -1.89 1.98
C ALA A 102 -2.45 -0.41 2.36
N LEU A 103 -2.58 -0.11 3.65
CA LEU A 103 -2.47 1.25 4.15
C LEU A 103 -1.09 1.88 3.85
N PHE A 104 0.00 1.14 4.03
CA PHE A 104 1.34 1.63 3.71
C PHE A 104 1.56 1.81 2.21
N GLY A 105 0.99 0.93 1.37
CA GLY A 105 0.96 1.12 -0.08
C GLY A 105 0.23 2.42 -0.47
N CYS A 106 -0.88 2.72 0.18
CA CYS A 106 -1.58 4.00 -0.01
C CYS A 106 -0.70 5.20 0.37
N TYR A 107 0.08 5.11 1.44
CA TYR A 107 0.99 6.19 1.85
C TYR A 107 2.17 6.38 0.89
N ALA A 108 2.60 5.32 0.21
CA ALA A 108 3.61 5.40 -0.86
C ALA A 108 3.06 6.06 -2.15
N ARG A 109 1.73 6.09 -2.32
CA ARG A 109 1.00 6.73 -3.43
C ARG A 109 -0.04 7.72 -2.93
N ASN A 110 0.33 8.49 -1.90
CA ASN A 110 -0.56 9.40 -1.19
C ASN A 110 -1.26 10.44 -2.09
N HIS A 111 -0.65 10.83 -3.21
CA HIS A 111 -1.23 11.77 -4.17
C HIS A 111 -2.24 11.14 -5.14
N ASP A 112 -2.26 9.82 -5.23
CA ASP A 112 -3.07 9.06 -6.17
C ASP A 112 -4.28 8.39 -5.53
N VAL A 113 -4.27 8.26 -4.20
CA VAL A 113 -5.40 7.76 -3.42
C VAL A 113 -6.31 8.92 -3.03
N GLN A 114 -7.62 8.78 -3.31
CA GLN A 114 -8.63 9.79 -2.98
C GLN A 114 -9.13 9.64 -1.54
N ARG A 115 -9.32 8.39 -1.09
CA ARG A 115 -9.88 8.05 0.22
C ARG A 115 -9.38 6.69 0.68
N ILE A 116 -9.15 6.56 1.98
CA ILE A 116 -8.85 5.29 2.64
C ILE A 116 -9.89 5.13 3.74
N VAL A 117 -10.57 3.99 3.75
CA VAL A 117 -11.73 3.77 4.62
C VAL A 117 -11.64 2.46 5.38
N TYR A 118 -12.26 2.46 6.54
CA TYR A 118 -12.57 1.28 7.34
C TYR A 118 -14.06 1.28 7.65
N VAL A 119 -14.71 0.13 7.55
CA VAL A 119 -16.13 -0.09 7.83
C VAL A 119 -16.21 -0.89 9.11
N THR A 120 -16.90 -0.36 10.12
CA THR A 120 -17.08 -1.07 11.40
C THR A 120 -17.97 -2.29 11.24
N GLU A 121 -17.62 -3.39 11.90
CA GLU A 121 -18.40 -4.64 11.83
C GLU A 121 -19.77 -4.53 12.52
N GLU A 122 -19.86 -3.72 13.58
CA GLU A 122 -21.04 -3.62 14.44
C GLU A 122 -22.18 -2.85 13.77
N ASP A 123 -21.86 -1.68 13.19
CA ASP A 123 -22.87 -0.71 12.73
C ASP A 123 -22.75 -0.34 11.24
N ASN A 124 -21.79 -0.93 10.51
CA ASN A 124 -21.43 -0.54 9.14
C ASN A 124 -21.13 0.97 9.01
N GLU A 125 -20.49 1.55 10.03
CA GLU A 125 -20.07 2.95 9.99
C GLU A 125 -18.80 3.09 9.16
N LEU A 126 -18.76 4.12 8.32
CA LEU A 126 -17.58 4.44 7.53
C LEU A 126 -16.65 5.39 8.29
N ILE A 127 -15.45 4.91 8.59
CA ILE A 127 -14.37 5.67 9.18
C ILE A 127 -13.37 6.05 8.10
N ASP A 128 -13.17 7.36 7.91
CA ASP A 128 -12.09 7.88 7.07
C ASP A 128 -10.75 7.80 7.78
N LEU A 129 -9.79 7.15 7.13
CA LEU A 129 -8.41 7.10 7.59
C LEU A 129 -7.60 8.23 6.93
N PRO A 130 -6.62 8.81 7.64
CA PRO A 130 -5.80 9.87 7.09
C PRO A 130 -4.94 9.35 5.94
N ILE A 131 -4.78 10.17 4.89
CA ILE A 131 -3.82 9.92 3.81
C ILE A 131 -2.50 10.58 4.19
N LEU A 132 -1.55 9.79 4.66
CA LEU A 132 -0.24 10.25 5.11
C LEU A 132 0.82 10.06 4.03
N SER A 133 1.99 10.68 4.24
CA SER A 133 3.19 10.43 3.45
C SER A 133 4.35 10.03 4.37
N PHE A 134 5.37 9.36 3.82
CA PHE A 134 6.57 9.02 4.58
C PHE A 134 7.49 10.21 4.88
N GLY A 135 7.20 11.40 4.32
CA GLY A 135 7.89 12.64 4.69
C GLY A 135 9.39 12.69 4.37
N ILE A 136 9.86 11.93 3.37
CA ILE A 136 11.27 11.91 2.97
C ILE A 136 11.56 12.83 1.78
N SER A 137 12.72 13.48 1.80
CA SER A 137 13.21 14.24 0.66
C SER A 137 13.70 13.32 -0.45
N LYS A 138 13.80 13.84 -1.68
CA LYS A 138 14.35 13.10 -2.83
C LYS A 138 15.74 12.52 -2.53
N THR A 139 16.63 13.30 -1.93
CA THR A 139 17.99 12.85 -1.58
C THR A 139 17.99 11.73 -0.53
N LYS A 140 17.10 11.80 0.46
CA LYS A 140 16.91 10.71 1.45
C LYS A 140 16.38 9.44 0.80
N LYS A 141 15.43 9.57 -0.14
CA LYS A 141 14.94 8.44 -0.93
C LYS A 141 16.08 7.77 -1.70
N GLN A 142 16.94 8.56 -2.35
CA GLN A 142 18.13 8.03 -3.06
C GLN A 142 19.10 7.29 -2.13
N VAL A 143 19.31 7.76 -0.89
CA VAL A 143 20.11 7.03 0.10
C VAL A 143 19.50 5.65 0.36
N LEU A 144 18.19 5.59 0.62
CA LEU A 144 17.50 4.33 0.89
C LEU A 144 17.52 3.39 -0.33
N GLU A 145 17.34 3.92 -1.55
CA GLU A 145 17.42 3.14 -2.79
C GLU A 145 18.79 2.48 -2.98
N GLU A 146 19.89 3.22 -2.73
CA GLU A 146 21.25 2.67 -2.82
C GLU A 146 21.53 1.62 -1.73
N LEU A 147 21.03 1.84 -0.50
CA LEU A 147 21.14 0.84 0.56
C LEU A 147 20.36 -0.43 0.22
N LYS A 148 19.16 -0.29 -0.35
CA LYS A 148 18.35 -1.41 -0.85
C LYS A 148 19.06 -2.15 -1.99
N ALA A 149 19.81 -1.45 -2.83
CA ALA A 149 20.66 -2.03 -3.86
C ALA A 149 21.94 -2.71 -3.33
N GLY A 150 22.16 -2.68 -2.01
CA GLY A 150 23.27 -3.36 -1.33
C GLY A 150 24.51 -2.52 -1.09
N GLU A 151 24.45 -1.19 -1.30
CA GLU A 151 25.56 -0.31 -0.92
C GLU A 151 25.74 -0.30 0.61
N LYS A 152 26.98 -0.45 1.08
CA LYS A 152 27.31 -0.49 2.52
C LYS A 152 28.38 0.52 2.93
N SER A 153 28.79 1.41 2.02
CA SER A 153 29.83 2.42 2.27
C SER A 153 29.27 3.83 2.16
N VAL A 154 29.38 4.59 3.25
CA VAL A 154 29.01 6.03 3.27
C VAL A 154 29.77 6.82 2.21
N LYS A 155 31.04 6.47 1.95
CA LYS A 155 31.84 7.11 0.90
C LYS A 155 31.24 6.87 -0.48
N ASN A 156 30.81 5.63 -0.75
CA ASN A 156 30.25 5.28 -2.05
C ASN A 156 28.86 5.89 -2.23
N LEU A 157 28.02 5.91 -1.18
CA LEU A 157 26.75 6.62 -1.18
C LEU A 157 26.93 8.10 -1.56
N ALA A 158 27.89 8.78 -0.94
CA ALA A 158 28.20 10.18 -1.25
C ALA A 158 28.55 10.39 -2.73
N VAL A 159 29.37 9.49 -3.30
CA VAL A 159 29.79 9.55 -4.70
C VAL A 159 28.63 9.29 -5.66
N LYS A 160 27.86 8.22 -5.43
CA LYS A 160 26.74 7.83 -6.32
C LYS A 160 25.62 8.86 -6.34
N ILE A 161 25.29 9.42 -5.17
CA ILE A 161 24.22 10.41 -5.02
C ILE A 161 24.71 11.82 -5.43
N GLY A 162 26.02 12.05 -5.43
CA GLY A 162 26.60 13.36 -5.78
C GLY A 162 26.49 14.39 -4.65
N ILE A 163 26.62 13.96 -3.39
CA ILE A 163 26.56 14.83 -2.20
C ILE A 163 27.84 14.74 -1.37
N SER A 164 28.08 15.72 -0.49
CA SER A 164 29.23 15.69 0.42
C SER A 164 29.09 14.56 1.45
N ARG A 165 30.21 14.00 1.91
CA ARG A 165 30.20 12.97 2.97
C ARG A 165 29.48 13.45 4.23
N GLY A 166 29.66 14.71 4.61
CA GLY A 166 28.99 15.31 5.77
C GLY A 166 27.46 15.29 5.63
N MET A 167 26.94 15.64 4.44
CA MET A 167 25.51 15.53 4.15
C MET A 167 25.03 14.07 4.17
N THR A 168 25.83 13.14 3.64
CA THR A 168 25.49 11.71 3.70
C THR A 168 25.36 11.22 5.13
N TYR A 169 26.30 11.55 6.03
CA TYR A 169 26.19 11.21 7.46
C TYR A 169 24.96 11.84 8.11
N ASN A 170 24.66 13.10 7.80
CA ASN A 170 23.49 13.77 8.36
C ASN A 170 22.18 13.10 7.89
N HIS A 171 22.05 12.77 6.61
CA HIS A 171 20.88 12.06 6.10
C HIS A 171 20.73 10.66 6.68
N ILE A 172 21.83 9.91 6.83
CA ILE A 172 21.79 8.59 7.48
C ILE A 172 21.30 8.72 8.92
N ARG A 173 21.77 9.72 9.68
CA ARG A 173 21.31 9.98 11.05
C ARG A 173 19.81 10.28 11.08
N GLU A 174 19.33 11.20 10.26
CA GLU A 174 17.91 11.53 10.20
C GLU A 174 17.05 10.33 9.78
N LEU A 175 17.50 9.53 8.81
CA LEU A 175 16.83 8.30 8.38
C LEU A 175 16.80 7.24 9.49
N ARG A 176 17.81 7.18 10.35
CA ARG A 176 17.80 6.32 11.56
C ARG A 176 16.80 6.80 12.60
N ASP A 177 16.74 8.11 12.83
CA ASP A 177 15.77 8.70 13.76
C ASP A 177 14.32 8.44 13.31
N MET A 178 14.09 8.42 11.99
CA MET A 178 12.81 8.04 11.37
C MET A 178 12.55 6.53 11.34
N GLY A 179 13.54 5.70 11.68
CA GLY A 179 13.43 4.23 11.66
C GLY A 179 13.55 3.58 10.28
N PHE A 180 13.99 4.32 9.25
CA PHE A 180 14.17 3.81 7.88
C PHE A 180 15.52 3.13 7.65
N ILE A 181 16.51 3.42 8.49
CA ILE A 181 17.80 2.73 8.55
C ILE A 181 17.97 2.15 9.96
N ASP A 182 18.58 0.98 10.04
CA ASP A 182 18.92 0.34 11.31
C ASP A 182 19.78 1.26 12.20
N ARG A 183 19.55 1.23 13.52
CA ARG A 183 20.21 2.13 14.46
C ARG A 183 21.72 1.92 14.53
N GLU A 184 22.17 0.69 14.34
CA GLU A 184 23.57 0.29 14.51
C GLU A 184 24.23 0.02 13.15
N LYS A 185 23.50 -0.66 12.26
CA LYS A 185 23.99 -1.07 10.95
C LYS A 185 23.66 -0.04 9.88
N LEU A 186 24.42 -0.08 8.78
CA LEU A 186 24.09 0.70 7.58
C LEU A 186 23.25 -0.18 6.65
N GLU A 187 22.05 -0.53 7.13
CA GLU A 187 21.12 -1.42 6.46
C GLU A 187 19.72 -0.80 6.51
N ILE A 188 18.97 -0.95 5.42
CA ILE A 188 17.60 -0.46 5.31
C ILE A 188 16.67 -1.34 6.16
N THR A 189 15.65 -0.73 6.78
CA THR A 189 14.61 -1.47 7.50
C THR A 189 13.39 -1.70 6.60
N SER A 190 12.44 -2.52 7.03
CA SER A 190 11.15 -2.66 6.33
C SER A 190 10.43 -1.32 6.16
N ALA A 191 10.52 -0.41 7.14
CA ALA A 191 9.94 0.93 7.02
C ALA A 191 10.65 1.76 5.93
N GLY A 192 11.98 1.62 5.82
CA GLY A 192 12.74 2.26 4.74
C GLY A 192 12.38 1.68 3.38
N GLU A 193 12.17 0.36 3.29
CA GLU A 193 11.71 -0.28 2.06
C GLU A 193 10.34 0.20 1.61
N LEU A 194 9.41 0.42 2.54
CA LEU A 194 8.10 1.00 2.27
C LEU A 194 8.22 2.45 1.76
N ALA A 195 9.12 3.24 2.34
CA ALA A 195 9.29 4.64 1.99
C ALA A 195 9.89 4.88 0.59
N VAL A 196 10.53 3.87 -0.01
CA VAL A 196 11.10 3.95 -1.37
C VAL A 196 10.19 3.39 -2.45
N LEU A 197 9.05 2.76 -2.10
CA LEU A 197 8.03 2.38 -3.08
C LEU A 197 7.56 3.60 -3.89
#